data_AF-A0A9Q8P7C1-F1
#
_entry.id   AF-A0A9Q8P7C1-F1
#
_cell.length_a   1.000
_cell.length_b   1.000
_cell.length_c   1.000
_cell.angle_alpha   90.00
_cell.angle_beta   90.00
_cell.angle_gamma   90.00
#
_symmetry.space_group_name_H-M   'P 1'
#
loop_
_entity.id
_entity.type
_entity.pdbx_description
1 polymer ?
#
loop_
_entity_poly.entity_id
_entity_poly.type
_entity_poly.pdbx_seq_one_letter_code
_entity_poly.pdbx_strand_id
1 'polypeptide(L)'
;MALPPKVYQVLVGVFAALGSFLYGYDLTIVAEVISSGSFLREFNPSTAELSLVASMLTAGAFFGASIAGLISDRFGRRWTIAVGGLDFCLGDGLQTGAESYAMVIAGRLIAGLAIGVLVMVVPIYQAELVHPDIRGFVTGLVQFMLGVGGIVSSWLSYGTYVSFSDDRQWRIPFGVQMVPAVIIATMIFLFLESPRYLISQGKTEEGLRTLVRLHANGDLKRSLGIGRV
;
A
#
# COMPACT_ATOMS: atom_id res chain seq x y z
N MET A 1 15.63 -20.28 9.29
CA MET A 1 14.45 -20.82 9.97
C MET A 1 13.29 -20.73 8.99
N ALA A 2 13.00 -21.80 8.25
CA ALA A 2 12.05 -21.76 7.13
C ALA A 2 10.63 -22.00 7.68
N LEU A 3 9.82 -20.94 7.74
CA LEU A 3 8.39 -21.06 8.02
C LEU A 3 7.73 -22.03 7.02
N PRO A 4 6.70 -22.79 7.41
CA PRO A 4 5.96 -23.64 6.49
C PRO A 4 5.48 -22.82 5.29
N PRO A 5 5.58 -23.29 4.04
CA PRO A 5 5.29 -22.44 2.87
C PRO A 5 3.86 -21.91 2.83
N LYS A 6 2.89 -22.66 3.35
CA LYS A 6 1.51 -22.18 3.52
C LYS A 6 1.42 -20.98 4.47
N VAL A 7 2.14 -21.02 5.59
CA VAL A 7 2.19 -19.92 6.57
C VAL A 7 2.90 -18.72 5.96
N TYR A 8 4.01 -18.94 5.25
CA TYR A 8 4.72 -17.87 4.55
C TYR A 8 3.85 -17.18 3.49
N GLN A 9 3.12 -17.95 2.67
CA GLN A 9 2.21 -17.39 1.66
C GLN A 9 1.04 -16.62 2.28
N VAL A 10 0.49 -17.08 3.41
CA VAL A 10 -0.54 -16.35 4.14
C VAL A 10 0.03 -15.06 4.74
N LEU A 11 1.25 -15.08 5.27
CA LEU A 11 1.92 -13.87 5.77
C LEU A 11 2.17 -12.83 4.67
N VAL A 12 2.60 -13.27 3.48
CA VAL A 12 2.70 -12.41 2.29
C VAL A 12 1.33 -11.83 1.94
N GLY A 13 0.28 -12.66 2.00
CA GLY A 13 -1.09 -12.24 1.75
C GLY A 13 -1.62 -11.19 2.73
N VAL A 14 -1.37 -11.39 4.02
CA VAL A 14 -1.71 -10.43 5.09
C VAL A 14 -0.92 -9.14 4.90
N PHE A 15 0.36 -9.23 4.55
CA PHE A 15 1.19 -8.07 4.26
C PHE A 15 0.68 -7.29 3.04
N ALA A 16 0.32 -7.98 1.95
CA ALA A 16 -0.30 -7.35 0.78
C ALA A 16 -1.63 -6.66 1.16
N ALA A 17 -2.39 -7.27 2.07
CA ALA A 17 -3.63 -6.71 2.55
C ALA A 17 -3.43 -5.42 3.39
N LEU A 18 -2.26 -5.21 4.01
CA LEU A 18 -1.93 -3.92 4.64
C LEU A 18 -1.84 -2.77 3.63
N GLY A 19 -1.38 -3.03 2.41
CA GLY A 19 -1.38 -2.03 1.33
C GLY A 19 -2.80 -1.59 0.96
N SER A 20 -3.74 -2.52 0.93
CA SER A 20 -5.16 -2.21 0.70
C SER A 20 -5.82 -1.56 1.91
N PHE A 21 -5.41 -1.91 3.13
CA PHE A 21 -5.82 -1.19 4.34
C PHE A 21 -5.42 0.28 4.26
N LEU A 22 -4.16 0.57 3.90
CA LEU A 22 -3.66 1.94 3.74
C LEU A 22 -4.48 2.72 2.70
N TYR A 23 -4.79 2.10 1.57
CA TYR A 23 -5.61 2.70 0.53
C TYR A 23 -7.06 2.95 0.96
N GLY A 24 -7.68 1.99 1.64
CA GLY A 24 -9.03 2.17 2.18
C GLY A 24 -9.11 3.28 3.23
N TYR A 25 -8.06 3.39 4.05
CA TYR A 25 -7.93 4.45 5.04
C TYR A 25 -7.83 5.84 4.35
N ASP A 26 -6.90 6.01 3.40
CA ASP A 26 -6.66 7.31 2.75
C ASP A 26 -7.85 7.80 1.88
N LEU A 27 -8.63 6.87 1.31
CA LEU A 27 -9.87 7.20 0.62
C LEU A 27 -10.94 7.77 1.55
N THR A 28 -11.00 7.28 2.79
CA THR A 28 -12.08 7.62 3.73
C THR A 28 -11.77 8.89 4.52
N ILE A 29 -10.52 9.02 4.98
CA ILE A 29 -10.05 10.19 5.74
C ILE A 29 -10.24 11.51 4.99
N VAL A 30 -10.06 11.53 3.66
CA VAL A 30 -10.30 12.71 2.82
C VAL A 30 -11.65 13.33 3.11
N ALA A 31 -12.71 12.51 3.06
CA ALA A 31 -14.08 12.96 3.17
C ALA A 31 -14.36 13.58 4.56
N GLU A 32 -13.67 13.08 5.58
CA GLU A 32 -13.83 13.51 6.97
C GLU A 32 -13.02 14.77 7.26
N VAL A 33 -11.79 14.86 6.72
CA VAL A 33 -10.93 16.03 6.84
C VAL A 33 -11.53 17.26 6.16
N ILE A 34 -12.01 17.12 4.91
CA ILE A 34 -12.62 18.24 4.17
C ILE A 34 -13.91 18.75 4.84
N SER A 35 -14.56 17.90 5.65
CA SER A 35 -15.77 18.23 6.41
C SER A 35 -15.47 18.74 7.82
N SER A 36 -14.21 18.74 8.25
CA SER A 36 -13.83 19.13 9.61
C SER A 36 -13.90 20.64 9.82
N GLY A 37 -14.51 21.07 10.92
CA GLY A 37 -14.73 22.49 11.21
C GLY A 37 -13.45 23.28 11.50
N SER A 38 -12.37 22.63 11.93
CA SER A 38 -11.05 23.27 12.06
C SER A 38 -10.40 23.51 10.70
N PHE A 39 -10.39 22.51 9.81
CA PHE A 39 -9.83 22.66 8.45
C PHE A 39 -10.53 23.77 7.65
N LEU A 40 -11.86 23.83 7.75
CA LEU A 40 -12.65 24.88 7.09
C LEU A 40 -12.37 26.27 7.68
N ARG A 41 -12.14 26.39 8.99
CA ARG A 41 -11.81 27.67 9.64
C ARG A 41 -10.39 28.15 9.31
N GLU A 42 -9.44 27.23 9.20
CA GLU A 42 -8.03 27.55 8.98
C GLU A 42 -7.75 27.95 7.53
N PHE A 43 -8.27 27.19 6.55
CA PHE A 43 -7.98 27.42 5.14
C PHE A 43 -9.09 28.18 4.39
N ASN A 44 -10.29 28.27 4.96
CA ASN A 44 -11.50 28.85 4.35
C ASN A 44 -11.65 28.54 2.84
N PRO A 45 -11.55 27.25 2.44
CA PRO A 45 -11.52 26.88 1.02
C PRO A 45 -12.90 27.00 0.37
N SER A 46 -12.92 27.37 -0.90
CA SER A 46 -14.09 27.27 -1.75
C SER A 46 -14.49 25.81 -2.00
N THR A 47 -15.73 25.56 -2.44
CA THR A 47 -16.20 24.21 -2.80
C THR A 47 -15.34 23.56 -3.89
N ALA A 48 -14.80 24.37 -4.81
CA ALA A 48 -13.88 23.91 -5.85
C ALA A 48 -12.55 23.44 -5.25
N GLU A 49 -12.01 24.15 -4.28
CA GLU A 49 -10.79 23.79 -3.55
C GLU A 49 -10.98 22.53 -2.70
N LEU A 50 -12.10 22.36 -2.01
CA LEU A 50 -12.36 21.09 -1.29
C LEU A 50 -12.37 19.88 -2.23
N SER A 51 -13.00 20.04 -3.39
CA SER A 51 -13.04 19.01 -4.44
C SER A 51 -11.66 18.75 -5.04
N LEU A 52 -10.81 19.78 -5.11
CA LEU A 52 -9.44 19.67 -5.59
C LEU A 52 -8.57 18.80 -4.68
N VAL A 53 -8.73 18.91 -3.35
CA VAL A 53 -7.99 18.06 -2.37
C VAL A 53 -8.26 16.58 -2.62
N ALA A 54 -9.54 16.20 -2.80
CA ALA A 54 -9.93 14.83 -3.08
C ALA A 54 -9.46 14.37 -4.48
N SER A 55 -9.58 15.24 -5.49
CA SER A 55 -9.24 14.90 -6.88
C SER A 55 -7.75 14.76 -7.12
N MET A 56 -6.91 15.52 -6.40
CA MET A 56 -5.45 15.52 -6.56
C MET A 56 -4.81 14.19 -6.16
N LEU A 57 -5.38 13.50 -5.17
CA LEU A 57 -4.98 12.13 -4.85
C LEU A 57 -5.20 11.20 -6.04
N THR A 58 -6.40 11.21 -6.62
CA THR A 58 -6.76 10.37 -7.77
C THR A 58 -5.93 10.72 -9.01
N ALA A 59 -5.68 12.01 -9.25
CA ALA A 59 -4.79 12.46 -10.31
C ALA A 59 -3.36 11.93 -10.12
N GLY A 60 -2.82 12.03 -8.90
CA GLY A 60 -1.54 11.42 -8.54
C GLY A 60 -1.56 9.91 -8.76
N ALA A 61 -2.60 9.23 -8.31
CA ALA A 61 -2.73 7.78 -8.45
C ALA A 61 -2.77 7.33 -9.92
N PHE A 62 -3.40 8.10 -10.80
CA PHE A 62 -3.41 7.84 -12.24
C PHE A 62 -1.99 7.86 -12.83
N PHE A 63 -1.21 8.90 -12.54
CA PHE A 63 0.17 9.00 -13.02
C PHE A 63 1.07 7.95 -12.36
N GLY A 64 0.88 7.72 -11.06
CA GLY A 64 1.59 6.71 -10.27
C GLY A 64 1.39 5.30 -10.85
N ALA A 65 0.15 4.90 -11.08
CA ALA A 65 -0.17 3.60 -11.68
C ALA A 65 0.37 3.46 -13.12
N SER A 66 0.41 4.55 -13.89
CA SER A 66 0.93 4.54 -15.26
C SER A 66 2.44 4.25 -15.31
N ILE A 67 3.22 4.80 -14.35
CA ILE A 67 4.67 4.58 -14.27
C ILE A 67 5.03 3.32 -13.47
N ALA A 68 4.13 2.85 -12.61
CA ALA A 68 4.38 1.75 -11.68
C ALA A 68 4.85 0.47 -12.37
N GLY A 69 4.30 0.14 -13.54
CA GLY A 69 4.69 -1.05 -14.31
C GLY A 69 6.17 -1.00 -14.72
N LEU A 70 6.59 0.12 -15.30
CA LEU A 70 7.98 0.32 -15.75
C LEU A 70 8.96 0.30 -14.58
N ILE A 71 8.60 0.92 -13.45
CA ILE A 71 9.43 0.96 -12.25
C ILE A 71 9.55 -0.45 -11.64
N SER A 72 8.43 -1.15 -11.49
CA SER A 72 8.37 -2.50 -10.91
C SER A 72 9.13 -3.55 -11.73
N ASP A 73 9.11 -3.43 -13.05
CA ASP A 73 9.84 -4.36 -13.93
C ASP A 73 11.33 -4.07 -14.00
N ARG A 74 11.75 -2.81 -13.74
CA ARG A 74 13.17 -2.43 -13.72
C ARG A 74 13.83 -2.67 -12.36
N PHE A 75 13.23 -2.16 -11.29
CA PHE A 75 13.82 -2.16 -9.94
C PHE A 75 13.38 -3.34 -9.06
N GLY A 76 12.37 -4.09 -9.49
CA GLY A 76 11.80 -5.19 -8.72
C GLY A 76 10.63 -4.77 -7.86
N ARG A 77 9.85 -5.77 -7.43
CA ARG A 77 8.58 -5.52 -6.74
C ARG A 77 8.84 -5.01 -5.32
N ARG A 78 9.80 -5.63 -4.61
CA ARG A 78 10.16 -5.28 -3.22
C ARG A 78 10.63 -3.83 -3.08
N TRP A 79 11.56 -3.41 -3.93
CA TRP A 79 12.08 -2.04 -3.90
C TRP A 79 11.02 -1.01 -4.28
N THR A 80 10.17 -1.34 -5.26
CA THR A 80 9.08 -0.44 -5.67
C THR A 80 8.06 -0.25 -4.55
N ILE A 81 7.71 -1.31 -3.80
CA ILE A 81 6.83 -1.22 -2.63
C ILE A 81 7.49 -0.42 -1.50
N ALA A 82 8.79 -0.63 -1.24
CA ALA A 82 9.52 0.09 -0.20
C ALA A 82 9.57 1.61 -0.46
N VAL A 83 9.97 1.99 -1.68
CA VAL A 83 10.04 3.39 -2.10
C VAL A 83 8.65 4.02 -2.13
N GLY A 84 7.65 3.32 -2.67
CA GLY A 84 6.26 3.79 -2.63
C GLY A 84 5.74 4.04 -1.21
N GLY A 85 6.07 3.18 -0.25
CA GLY A 85 5.71 3.42 1.15
C GLY A 85 6.40 4.64 1.77
N LEU A 86 7.66 4.89 1.42
CA LEU A 86 8.40 6.08 1.88
C LEU A 86 7.88 7.37 1.25
N ASP A 87 7.62 7.37 -0.06
CA ASP A 87 7.04 8.50 -0.77
C ASP A 87 5.64 8.83 -0.24
N PHE A 88 4.87 7.81 0.12
CA PHE A 88 3.59 8.00 0.80
C PHE A 88 3.77 8.69 2.16
N CYS A 89 4.73 8.25 2.98
CA CYS A 89 5.04 8.90 4.25
C CYS A 89 5.48 10.36 4.07
N LEU A 90 6.21 10.68 2.99
CA LEU A 90 6.59 12.06 2.67
C LEU A 90 5.37 12.92 2.32
N GLY A 91 4.49 12.42 1.44
CA GLY A 91 3.26 13.12 1.08
C GLY A 91 2.33 13.33 2.28
N ASP A 92 2.24 12.36 3.17
CA ASP A 92 1.41 12.42 4.37
C ASP A 92 2.02 13.27 5.50
N GLY A 93 3.34 13.26 5.63
CA GLY A 93 4.07 14.16 6.52
C GLY A 93 3.90 15.64 6.11
N LEU A 94 3.91 15.92 4.80
CA LEU A 94 3.62 17.25 4.26
C LEU A 94 2.17 17.68 4.57
N GLN A 95 1.21 16.77 4.50
CA GLN A 95 -0.18 17.06 4.85
C GLN A 95 -0.32 17.32 6.35
N THR A 96 0.24 16.45 7.19
CA THR A 96 0.19 16.58 8.66
C THR A 96 0.83 17.87 9.16
N GLY A 97 1.93 18.29 8.52
CA GLY A 97 2.65 19.52 8.83
C GLY A 97 2.17 20.76 8.07
N ALA A 98 1.06 20.67 7.32
CA ALA A 98 0.66 21.76 6.43
C ALA A 98 0.30 23.04 7.21
N GLU A 99 0.94 24.15 6.85
CA GLU A 99 0.58 25.51 7.28
C GLU A 99 -0.11 26.30 6.16
N SER A 100 -0.15 25.74 4.94
CA SER A 100 -0.81 26.35 3.79
C SER A 100 -1.61 25.31 3.01
N TYR A 101 -2.69 25.77 2.39
CA TYR A 101 -3.55 24.93 1.56
C TYR A 101 -2.80 24.31 0.36
N ALA A 102 -1.82 25.04 -0.20
CA ALA A 102 -0.96 24.53 -1.27
C ALA A 102 -0.11 23.33 -0.82
N MET A 103 0.33 23.31 0.43
CA MET A 103 1.10 22.20 1.01
C MET A 103 0.23 20.94 1.15
N VAL A 104 -1.05 21.10 1.49
CA VAL A 104 -2.02 19.99 1.50
C VAL A 104 -2.19 19.40 0.10
N ILE A 105 -2.37 20.25 -0.92
CA ILE A 105 -2.49 19.78 -2.32
C ILE A 105 -1.23 19.07 -2.80
N ALA A 106 -0.05 19.65 -2.53
CA ALA A 106 1.21 19.05 -2.93
C ALA A 106 1.42 17.69 -2.25
N GLY A 107 1.13 17.60 -0.95
CA GLY A 107 1.17 16.35 -0.21
C GLY A 107 0.18 15.30 -0.74
N ARG A 108 -1.03 15.72 -1.13
CA ARG A 108 -2.03 14.84 -1.77
C ARG A 108 -1.55 14.29 -3.11
N LEU A 109 -0.90 15.12 -3.93
CA LEU A 109 -0.36 14.68 -5.21
C LEU A 109 0.75 13.64 -5.01
N ILE A 110 1.66 13.89 -4.06
CA ILE A 110 2.78 12.98 -3.74
C ILE A 110 2.26 11.66 -3.15
N ALA A 111 1.36 11.72 -2.17
CA ALA A 111 0.72 10.55 -1.60
C ALA A 111 -0.08 9.78 -2.67
N GLY A 112 -0.73 10.49 -3.59
CA GLY A 112 -1.44 9.93 -4.73
C GLY A 112 -0.51 9.14 -5.67
N LEU A 113 0.62 9.74 -6.07
CA LEU A 113 1.63 9.07 -6.89
C LEU A 113 2.11 7.77 -6.23
N ALA A 114 2.43 7.86 -4.94
CA ALA A 114 2.89 6.73 -4.16
C ALA A 114 1.84 5.62 -4.06
N ILE A 115 0.59 5.96 -3.74
CA ILE A 115 -0.47 4.96 -3.57
C ILE A 115 -0.87 4.32 -4.89
N GLY A 116 -0.85 5.08 -6.00
CA GLY A 116 -1.06 4.52 -7.34
C GLY A 116 -0.03 3.44 -7.69
N VAL A 117 1.24 3.64 -7.30
CA VAL A 117 2.28 2.62 -7.45
C VAL A 117 2.00 1.40 -6.57
N LEU A 118 1.65 1.61 -5.29
CA LEU A 118 1.37 0.52 -4.37
C LEU A 118 0.17 -0.33 -4.79
N VAL A 119 -0.94 0.31 -5.19
CA VAL A 119 -2.17 -0.37 -5.63
C VAL A 119 -1.94 -1.25 -6.87
N MET A 120 -1.02 -0.86 -7.75
CA MET A 120 -0.65 -1.68 -8.91
C MET A 120 0.30 -2.83 -8.54
N VAL A 121 1.35 -2.54 -7.78
CA VAL A 121 2.46 -3.49 -7.56
C VAL A 121 2.11 -4.55 -6.50
N VAL A 122 1.37 -4.19 -5.46
CA VAL A 122 1.04 -5.10 -4.35
C VAL A 122 0.24 -6.33 -4.82
N PRO A 123 -0.85 -6.20 -5.61
CA PRO A 123 -1.59 -7.36 -6.13
C PRO A 123 -0.75 -8.20 -7.10
N ILE A 124 0.13 -7.58 -7.89
CA ILE A 124 1.04 -8.30 -8.79
C ILE A 124 2.02 -9.15 -7.98
N TYR A 125 2.64 -8.55 -6.97
CA TYR A 125 3.57 -9.23 -6.07
C TYR A 125 2.91 -10.40 -5.35
N GLN A 126 1.69 -10.20 -4.84
CA GLN A 126 0.89 -11.27 -4.23
C GLN A 126 0.57 -12.39 -5.24
N ALA A 127 0.14 -12.04 -6.44
CA ALA A 127 -0.18 -12.97 -7.51
C ALA A 127 1.02 -13.84 -7.93
N GLU A 128 2.24 -13.32 -7.83
CA GLU A 128 3.47 -14.02 -8.17
C GLU A 128 3.98 -14.96 -7.05
N LEU A 129 3.53 -14.77 -5.82
CA LEU A 129 3.99 -15.52 -4.63
C LEU A 129 2.99 -16.55 -4.11
N VAL A 130 1.69 -16.36 -4.35
CA VAL A 130 0.63 -17.19 -3.77
C VAL A 130 0.36 -18.44 -4.60
N HIS A 131 0.21 -19.59 -3.93
CA HIS A 131 -0.17 -20.85 -4.59
C HIS A 131 -1.58 -20.76 -5.20
N PRO A 132 -1.83 -21.32 -6.41
CA PRO A 132 -3.12 -21.27 -7.09
C PRO A 132 -4.33 -21.60 -6.21
N ASP A 133 -4.24 -22.66 -5.39
CA ASP A 133 -5.32 -23.14 -4.52
C ASP A 133 -5.87 -22.11 -3.51
N ILE A 134 -5.02 -21.20 -3.00
CA ILE A 134 -5.42 -20.22 -1.97
C ILE A 134 -5.52 -18.79 -2.54
N ARG A 135 -5.26 -18.61 -3.83
CA ARG A 135 -5.19 -17.29 -4.47
C ARG A 135 -6.48 -16.50 -4.32
N GLY A 136 -7.63 -17.15 -4.47
CA GLY A 136 -8.93 -16.52 -4.31
C GLY A 136 -9.16 -15.99 -2.89
N PHE A 137 -8.77 -16.76 -1.87
CA PHE A 137 -8.89 -16.33 -0.46
C PHE A 137 -8.01 -15.11 -0.17
N VAL A 138 -6.76 -15.12 -0.62
CA VAL A 138 -5.85 -13.99 -0.36
C VAL A 138 -6.31 -12.73 -1.10
N THR A 139 -6.76 -12.84 -2.35
CA THR A 139 -7.33 -11.69 -3.07
C THR A 139 -8.60 -11.16 -2.41
N GLY A 140 -9.45 -12.04 -1.87
CA GLY A 140 -10.61 -11.64 -1.07
C GLY A 140 -10.21 -10.90 0.21
N LEU A 141 -9.16 -11.36 0.89
CA LEU A 141 -8.63 -10.72 2.10
C LEU A 141 -8.13 -9.29 1.82
N VAL A 142 -7.50 -9.07 0.67
CA VAL A 142 -7.03 -7.74 0.22
C VAL A 142 -8.20 -6.77 0.08
N GLN A 143 -9.28 -7.18 -0.59
CA GLN A 143 -10.48 -6.32 -0.70
C GLN A 143 -11.21 -6.13 0.62
N PHE A 144 -11.24 -7.16 1.47
CA PHE A 144 -11.80 -7.04 2.81
C PHE A 144 -11.02 -6.02 3.65
N MET A 145 -9.68 -6.02 3.58
CA MET A 145 -8.85 -5.06 4.31
C MET A 145 -9.00 -3.63 3.82
N LEU A 146 -9.37 -3.41 2.56
CA LEU A 146 -9.76 -2.07 2.08
C LEU A 146 -10.96 -1.54 2.89
N GLY A 147 -12.01 -2.35 3.06
CA GLY A 147 -13.17 -1.98 3.88
C GLY A 147 -12.80 -1.76 5.35
N VAL A 148 -11.97 -2.63 5.93
CA VAL A 148 -11.47 -2.47 7.30
C VAL A 148 -10.69 -1.16 7.46
N GLY A 149 -9.85 -0.79 6.48
CA GLY A 149 -9.13 0.49 6.46
C GLY A 149 -10.06 1.69 6.53
N GLY A 150 -11.12 1.67 5.74
CA GLY A 150 -12.13 2.73 5.78
C GLY A 150 -12.88 2.81 7.11
N ILE A 151 -13.27 1.66 7.69
CA ILE A 151 -13.92 1.61 9.00
C ILE A 151 -13.01 2.20 10.09
N VAL A 152 -11.73 1.82 10.09
CA VAL A 152 -10.76 2.33 11.08
C VAL A 152 -10.56 3.84 10.92
N SER A 153 -10.43 4.32 9.68
CA SER A 153 -10.37 5.76 9.39
C SER A 153 -11.60 6.48 9.95
N SER A 154 -12.79 5.98 9.70
CA SER A 154 -14.01 6.65 10.15
C SER A 154 -14.17 6.72 11.65
N TRP A 155 -13.84 5.63 12.36
CA TRP A 155 -13.83 5.66 13.82
C TRP A 155 -12.76 6.59 14.38
N LEU A 156 -11.58 6.65 13.74
CA LEU A 156 -10.53 7.56 14.16
C LEU A 156 -10.96 9.02 13.97
N SER A 157 -11.47 9.39 12.80
CA SER A 157 -11.91 10.76 12.53
C SER A 157 -13.12 11.15 13.37
N TYR A 158 -14.03 10.23 13.66
CA TYR A 158 -15.10 10.47 14.63
C TYR A 158 -14.52 10.74 16.02
N GLY A 159 -13.54 9.94 16.45
CA GLY A 159 -12.84 10.13 17.71
C GLY A 159 -12.13 11.48 17.80
N THR A 160 -11.45 11.92 16.73
CA THR A 160 -10.79 13.23 16.70
C THR A 160 -11.80 14.37 16.61
N TYR A 161 -12.92 14.19 15.91
CA TYR A 161 -14.02 15.16 15.82
C TYR A 161 -14.67 15.43 17.18
N VAL A 162 -14.91 14.39 17.98
CA VAL A 162 -15.54 14.54 19.31
C VAL A 162 -14.54 15.06 20.35
N SER A 163 -13.27 14.65 20.24
CA SER A 163 -12.27 14.93 21.29
C SER A 163 -11.55 16.27 21.12
N PHE A 164 -11.48 16.82 19.90
CA PHE A 164 -10.68 18.01 19.61
C PHE A 164 -11.44 19.04 18.76
N SER A 165 -11.34 20.31 19.15
CA SER A 165 -11.87 21.47 18.42
C SER A 165 -10.83 22.24 17.59
N ASP A 166 -9.56 21.83 17.68
CA ASP A 166 -8.39 22.51 17.15
C ASP A 166 -7.81 21.73 15.94
N ASP A 167 -6.71 22.20 15.36
CA ASP A 167 -6.08 21.64 14.13
C ASP A 167 -5.70 20.16 14.25
N ARG A 168 -5.58 19.66 15.49
CA ARG A 168 -5.40 18.23 15.81
C ARG A 168 -6.48 17.35 15.19
N GLN A 169 -7.68 17.89 14.98
CA GLN A 169 -8.82 17.18 14.41
C GLN A 169 -8.53 16.62 13.02
N TRP A 170 -7.82 17.38 12.18
CA TRP A 170 -7.47 16.98 10.81
C TRP A 170 -6.02 16.48 10.69
N ARG A 171 -5.10 16.96 11.53
CA ARG A 171 -3.68 16.53 11.51
C ARG A 171 -3.47 15.12 12.06
N ILE A 172 -4.18 14.71 13.11
CA ILE A 172 -4.01 13.38 13.72
C ILE A 172 -4.41 12.26 12.75
N PRO A 173 -5.57 12.33 12.08
CA PRO A 173 -5.94 11.30 11.12
C PRO A 173 -4.89 11.13 10.03
N PHE A 174 -4.29 12.22 9.53
CA PHE A 174 -3.16 12.14 8.60
C PHE A 174 -1.96 11.47 9.26
N GLY A 175 -1.45 11.98 10.39
CA GLY A 175 -0.25 11.39 11.01
C GLY A 175 -0.37 9.89 11.34
N VAL A 176 -1.57 9.38 11.62
CA VAL A 176 -1.80 7.95 11.90
C VAL A 176 -1.62 7.06 10.67
N GLN A 177 -1.91 7.51 9.45
CA GLN A 177 -1.72 6.68 8.24
C GLN A 177 -0.24 6.47 7.87
N MET A 178 0.67 7.30 8.38
CA MET A 178 2.11 7.06 8.26
C MET A 178 2.53 5.74 8.91
N VAL A 179 1.87 5.31 10.01
CA VAL A 179 2.24 4.11 10.75
C VAL A 179 2.15 2.84 9.88
N PRO A 180 0.99 2.50 9.26
CA PRO A 180 0.92 1.37 8.36
C PRO A 180 1.83 1.51 7.13
N ALA A 181 2.06 2.74 6.63
CA ALA A 181 2.95 2.97 5.49
C ALA A 181 4.43 2.63 5.82
N VAL A 182 4.92 3.04 7.00
CA VAL A 182 6.27 2.68 7.48
C VAL A 182 6.41 1.17 7.71
N ILE A 183 5.37 0.53 8.25
CA ILE A 183 5.34 -0.93 8.42
C ILE A 183 5.48 -1.61 7.06
N ILE A 184 4.74 -1.16 6.04
CA ILE A 184 4.85 -1.71 4.68
C ILE A 184 6.26 -1.51 4.12
N ALA A 185 6.79 -0.28 4.22
CA ALA A 185 8.10 0.07 3.67
C ALA A 185 9.25 -0.73 4.30
N THR A 186 9.16 -1.09 5.59
CA THR A 186 10.21 -1.82 6.29
C THR A 186 10.02 -3.34 6.24
N MET A 187 8.79 -3.81 6.41
CA MET A 187 8.49 -5.24 6.52
C MET A 187 8.58 -5.95 5.16
N ILE A 188 8.47 -5.23 4.03
CA ILE A 188 8.73 -5.80 2.69
C ILE A 188 10.14 -6.40 2.58
N PHE A 189 11.12 -5.89 3.33
CA PHE A 189 12.48 -6.40 3.28
C PHE A 189 12.66 -7.78 3.94
N LEU A 190 11.68 -8.25 4.71
CA LEU A 190 11.66 -9.60 5.27
C LEU A 190 11.16 -10.64 4.27
N PHE A 191 10.49 -10.21 3.20
CA PHE A 191 9.94 -11.09 2.18
C PHE A 191 10.89 -11.30 1.00
N LEU A 192 10.79 -12.49 0.41
CA LEU A 192 11.48 -12.90 -0.81
C LEU A 192 11.06 -12.04 -2.00
N GLU A 193 11.99 -11.76 -2.90
CA GLU A 193 11.68 -11.10 -4.16
C GLU A 193 10.79 -12.00 -5.04
N SER A 194 10.04 -11.39 -5.96
CA SER A 194 9.23 -12.14 -6.91
C SER A 194 10.09 -13.12 -7.75
N PRO A 195 9.77 -14.43 -7.78
CA PRO A 195 10.45 -15.39 -8.64
C PRO A 195 10.40 -15.00 -10.12
N ARG A 196 9.28 -14.41 -10.56
CA ARG A 196 9.08 -13.99 -11.94
C ARG A 196 10.00 -12.84 -12.32
N TYR A 197 10.16 -11.86 -11.43
CA TYR A 197 11.11 -10.76 -11.61
C TYR A 197 12.56 -11.26 -11.67
N LEU A 198 12.94 -12.16 -10.76
CA LEU A 198 14.30 -12.72 -10.75
C LEU A 198 14.64 -13.45 -12.07
N ILE A 199 13.69 -14.22 -12.61
CA ILE A 199 13.86 -14.90 -13.90
C ILE A 199 13.95 -13.89 -15.05
N SER A 200 13.11 -12.84 -15.08
CA SER A 200 13.15 -11.83 -16.15
C SER A 200 14.44 -11.00 -16.15
N GLN A 201 15.12 -10.89 -15.00
CA GLN A 201 16.42 -10.22 -14.86
C GLN A 201 17.61 -11.15 -15.14
N GLY A 202 17.39 -12.36 -15.67
CA GLY A 202 18.45 -13.33 -15.97
C GLY A 202 18.99 -14.07 -14.74
N LYS A 203 18.43 -13.85 -13.54
CA LYS A 203 18.79 -14.54 -12.29
C LYS A 203 17.97 -15.81 -12.12
N THR A 204 17.96 -16.66 -13.14
CA THR A 204 17.12 -17.86 -13.21
C THR A 204 17.32 -18.80 -12.02
N GLU A 205 18.56 -18.97 -11.57
CA GLU A 205 18.86 -19.87 -10.46
C GLU A 205 18.32 -19.37 -9.11
N GLU A 206 18.39 -18.07 -8.85
CA GLU A 206 17.78 -17.45 -7.65
C GLU A 206 16.25 -17.50 -7.73
N GLY A 207 15.67 -17.26 -8.91
CA GLY A 207 14.24 -17.37 -9.15
C GLY A 207 13.72 -18.80 -8.88
N LEU A 208 14.43 -19.82 -9.36
CA LEU A 208 14.11 -21.22 -9.11
C LEU A 208 14.25 -21.60 -7.63
N ARG A 209 15.31 -21.13 -6.94
CA ARG A 209 15.46 -21.34 -5.48
C ARG A 209 14.31 -20.72 -4.70
N THR A 210 13.85 -19.53 -5.11
CA THR A 210 12.70 -18.86 -4.49
C THR A 210 11.40 -19.62 -4.77
N LEU A 211 11.20 -20.09 -6.00
CA LEU A 211 10.04 -20.90 -6.38
C LEU A 211 9.97 -22.22 -5.57
N VAL A 212 11.11 -22.90 -5.39
CA VAL A 212 11.22 -24.15 -4.63
C VAL A 212 10.93 -23.93 -3.14
N ARG A 213 11.37 -22.80 -2.58
CA ARG A 213 11.03 -22.38 -1.20
C ARG A 213 9.53 -22.10 -1.04
N LEU A 214 8.89 -21.53 -2.06
CA LEU A 214 7.47 -21.15 -2.02
C LEU A 214 6.52 -22.32 -2.27
N HIS A 215 6.82 -23.19 -3.23
CA HIS A 215 5.86 -24.18 -3.75
C HIS A 215 6.23 -25.63 -3.42
N ALA A 216 7.50 -25.94 -3.13
CA ALA A 216 7.96 -27.32 -3.10
C ALA A 216 8.54 -27.77 -1.74
N ASN A 217 8.34 -27.02 -0.65
CA ASN A 217 8.92 -27.35 0.67
C ASN A 217 10.46 -27.55 0.64
N GLY A 218 11.18 -27.05 -0.37
CA GLY A 218 12.61 -27.34 -0.56
C GLY A 218 12.95 -28.46 -1.56
N ASP A 219 11.97 -29.17 -2.14
CA ASP A 219 12.21 -30.27 -3.07
C ASP A 219 12.15 -29.85 -4.55
N LEU A 220 13.33 -29.65 -5.14
CA LEU A 220 13.51 -29.28 -6.56
C LEU A 220 12.89 -30.28 -7.55
N LYS A 221 12.76 -31.57 -7.16
CA LYS A 221 12.21 -32.64 -8.02
C LYS A 221 10.69 -32.55 -8.20
N ARG A 222 9.98 -31.99 -7.23
CA ARG A 222 8.50 -31.90 -7.27
C ARG A 222 8.02 -30.72 -8.11
N SER A 223 8.81 -29.63 -8.18
CA SER A 223 8.46 -28.45 -8.99
C SER A 223 8.69 -28.62 -10.49
N LEU A 224 9.58 -29.52 -10.91
CA LEU A 224 9.89 -29.78 -12.33
C LEU A 224 9.03 -30.91 -12.94
N GLY A 225 8.13 -31.54 -12.18
CA GLY A 225 7.31 -32.65 -12.68
C GLY A 225 8.08 -33.94 -12.97
N ILE A 226 9.38 -34.01 -12.66
CA ILE A 226 10.27 -35.16 -12.93
C ILE A 226 10.17 -36.17 -11.78
N GLY A 227 8.98 -36.72 -11.55
CA GLY A 227 8.75 -37.69 -10.47
C GLY A 227 7.40 -38.40 -10.48
N ARG A 228 6.66 -38.34 -11.58
CA ARG A 228 5.53 -39.25 -11.83
C ARG A 228 5.92 -40.19 -12.98
N VAL A 229 6.72 -41.19 -12.66
CA VAL A 229 6.77 -42.48 -13.37
C VAL A 229 6.78 -43.56 -12.30
#